data_AF-A0A9E5ZXE6-F1
#
_entry.id   AF-A0A9E5ZXE6-F1
#
_cell.length_a   1.000
_cell.length_b   1.000
_cell.length_c   1.000
_cell.angle_alpha   90.00
_cell.angle_beta   90.00
_cell.angle_gamma   90.00
#
_symmetry.space_group_name_H-M   'P 1'
#
loop_
_entity.id
_entity.type
_entity.pdbx_description
1 polymer ?
#
loop_
_entity_poly.entity_id
_entity_poly.type
_entity_poly.pdbx_seq_one_letter_code
_entity_poly.pdbx_strand_id
1 'polypeptide(L)'
;MATRVSAWIAAVFSLALLPALLPAQADTKDPTDVLGSWSFQTKPYRQGQCLMTGTMRLSSHPEDGLYECELTAVEVCSMWGRSVVEQSCQARRFGNQVSVRSQITQMLEQKVEGLIYVPDNFSLTIQDHTRMWGALVSAATAPVEFRRSEDGVS
;
A
#
# COMPACT_ATOMS: atom_id res chain seq x y z
N MET A 1 -63.87 -47.46 44.20
CA MET A 1 -62.81 -48.07 45.03
C MET A 1 -61.90 -48.85 44.08
N ALA A 2 -60.58 -48.64 44.17
CA ALA A 2 -59.50 -49.36 43.47
C ALA A 2 -59.41 -49.16 41.93
N THR A 3 -58.26 -49.06 41.25
CA THR A 3 -56.91 -48.52 41.50
C THR A 3 -56.16 -48.67 40.15
N ARG A 4 -55.18 -47.79 39.90
CA ARG A 4 -53.96 -48.01 39.06
C ARG A 4 -54.13 -47.95 37.53
N VAL A 5 -53.17 -47.49 36.72
CA VAL A 5 -51.89 -46.76 36.83
C VAL A 5 -51.43 -46.52 35.37
N SER A 6 -50.61 -45.49 35.13
CA SER A 6 -49.69 -45.30 33.98
C SER A 6 -50.25 -44.98 32.60
N ALA A 7 -49.81 -43.86 32.02
CA ALA A 7 -48.74 -43.87 31.02
C ALA A 7 -48.32 -42.44 30.65
N TRP A 8 -47.01 -42.23 30.68
CA TRP A 8 -46.29 -41.05 30.23
C TRP A 8 -46.28 -40.98 28.71
N ILE A 9 -46.53 -39.81 28.11
CA ILE A 9 -45.86 -39.39 26.87
C ILE A 9 -45.59 -37.89 26.97
N ALA A 10 -44.35 -37.55 27.30
CA ALA A 10 -43.80 -36.22 27.12
C ALA A 10 -43.53 -36.02 25.62
N ALA A 11 -44.27 -35.12 24.98
CA ALA A 11 -43.94 -34.64 23.64
C ALA A 11 -43.09 -33.37 23.77
N VAL A 12 -41.77 -33.55 23.84
CA VAL A 12 -40.79 -32.46 23.77
C VAL A 12 -40.78 -31.97 22.32
N PHE A 13 -41.35 -30.79 22.07
CA PHE A 13 -41.18 -30.05 20.82
C PHE A 13 -39.74 -29.51 20.77
N SER A 14 -38.82 -30.29 20.20
CA SER A 14 -37.48 -29.82 19.83
C SER A 14 -37.60 -28.92 18.60
N LEU A 15 -37.80 -27.62 18.82
CA LEU A 15 -37.69 -26.60 17.78
C LEU A 15 -36.20 -26.46 17.43
N ALA A 16 -35.79 -27.12 16.35
CA ALA A 16 -34.45 -27.03 15.81
C ALA A 16 -34.15 -25.58 15.41
N LEU A 17 -33.25 -24.93 16.16
CA LEU A 17 -32.61 -23.68 15.74
C LEU A 17 -31.77 -23.98 14.48
N LEU A 18 -32.27 -23.58 13.32
CA LEU A 18 -31.47 -23.43 12.11
C LEU A 18 -30.45 -22.30 12.36
N PRO A 19 -29.13 -22.55 12.34
CA PRO A 19 -28.18 -21.46 12.28
C PRO A 19 -28.33 -20.80 10.91
N ALA A 20 -28.77 -19.54 10.89
CA ALA A 20 -28.73 -18.71 9.70
C ALA A 20 -27.27 -18.54 9.28
N LEU A 21 -26.84 -19.30 8.29
CA LEU A 21 -25.59 -19.09 7.57
C LEU A 21 -25.75 -17.80 6.76
N LEU A 22 -25.46 -16.65 7.38
CA LEU A 22 -25.24 -15.42 6.65
C LEU A 22 -24.01 -15.65 5.75
N PRO A 23 -24.09 -15.37 4.44
CA PRO A 23 -22.90 -15.42 3.60
C PRO A 23 -21.93 -14.37 4.15
N ALA A 24 -20.77 -14.82 4.60
CA ALA A 24 -19.65 -13.92 4.85
C ALA A 24 -19.37 -13.20 3.53
N GLN A 25 -19.62 -11.88 3.49
CA GLN A 25 -19.19 -11.05 2.38
C GLN A 25 -17.67 -11.14 2.35
N ALA A 26 -17.13 -11.97 1.45
CA ALA A 26 -15.72 -11.93 1.12
C ALA A 26 -15.42 -10.49 0.70
N ASP A 27 -14.51 -9.83 1.42
CA ASP A 27 -14.01 -8.49 1.09
C ASP A 27 -13.37 -8.60 -0.31
N THR A 28 -14.15 -8.27 -1.33
CA THR A 28 -13.81 -8.40 -2.77
C THR A 28 -12.98 -7.19 -3.20
N LYS A 29 -12.01 -6.80 -2.38
CA LYS A 29 -11.03 -5.80 -2.78
C LYS A 29 -10.24 -6.36 -3.94
N ASP A 30 -10.25 -5.63 -5.06
CA ASP A 30 -9.38 -5.92 -6.20
C ASP A 30 -7.94 -6.01 -5.67
N PRO A 31 -7.28 -7.19 -5.74
CA PRO A 31 -5.91 -7.33 -5.24
C PRO A 31 -4.92 -6.47 -6.02
N THR A 32 -5.34 -5.90 -7.16
CA THR A 32 -4.57 -4.98 -8.00
C THR A 32 -4.96 -3.51 -7.83
N ASP A 33 -5.81 -3.17 -6.85
CA ASP A 33 -6.09 -1.78 -6.50
C ASP A 33 -4.83 -1.08 -5.97
N VAL A 34 -4.47 0.01 -6.64
CA VAL A 34 -3.31 0.84 -6.31
C VAL A 34 -3.69 2.21 -5.75
N LEU A 35 -4.98 2.55 -5.70
CA LEU A 35 -5.43 3.86 -5.25
C LEU A 35 -5.17 4.07 -3.75
N GLY A 36 -4.99 5.33 -3.37
CA GLY A 36 -4.81 5.74 -1.97
C GLY A 36 -3.35 5.95 -1.58
N SER A 37 -3.09 5.88 -0.27
CA SER A 37 -1.82 6.26 0.32
C SER A 37 -0.90 5.06 0.53
N TRP A 38 0.38 5.27 0.25
CA TRP A 38 1.44 4.29 0.35
C TRP A 38 2.64 4.89 1.04
N SER A 39 3.31 4.11 1.89
CA SER A 39 4.62 4.42 2.43
C SER A 39 5.64 3.55 1.72
N PHE A 40 6.81 4.08 1.39
CA PHE A 40 7.87 3.31 0.76
C PHE A 40 9.18 3.38 1.53
N GLN A 41 9.98 2.32 1.36
CA GLN A 41 11.34 2.25 1.86
C GLN A 41 12.22 1.46 0.90
N THR A 42 13.39 2.03 0.59
CA THR A 42 14.43 1.36 -0.19
C THR A 42 15.26 0.41 0.68
N LYS A 43 15.94 -0.55 0.07
CA LYS A 43 17.12 -1.16 0.68
C LYS A 43 18.28 -0.14 0.66
N PRO A 44 19.22 -0.22 1.62
CA PRO A 44 20.40 0.64 1.58
C PRO A 44 21.11 0.56 0.22
N TYR A 45 21.47 1.70 -0.34
CA TYR A 45 22.11 1.83 -1.65
C TYR A 45 23.31 2.77 -1.57
N ARG A 46 24.04 2.94 -2.68
CA ARG A 46 25.35 3.62 -2.72
C ARG A 46 26.29 3.06 -1.64
N GLN A 47 26.57 1.76 -1.71
CA GLN A 47 27.41 1.04 -0.74
C GLN A 47 26.91 1.15 0.72
N GLY A 48 25.58 1.14 0.88
CA GLY A 48 24.92 1.22 2.18
C GLY A 48 24.98 2.61 2.84
N GLN A 49 25.45 3.63 2.12
CA GLN A 49 25.56 4.98 2.65
C GLN A 49 24.25 5.76 2.62
N CYS A 50 23.30 5.35 1.76
CA CYS A 50 22.02 6.04 1.59
C CYS A 50 20.84 5.11 1.82
N LEU A 51 19.80 5.67 2.43
CA LEU A 51 18.47 5.08 2.59
C LEU A 51 17.44 6.12 2.20
N MET A 52 16.42 5.70 1.47
CA MET A 52 15.28 6.54 1.09
C MET A 52 13.98 5.94 1.60
N THR A 53 13.17 6.78 2.22
CA THR A 53 11.80 6.52 2.66
C THR A 53 10.87 7.58 2.13
N GLY A 54 9.56 7.38 2.20
CA GLY A 54 8.61 8.44 1.91
C GLY A 54 7.18 7.97 1.79
N THR A 55 6.32 8.86 1.33
CA THR A 55 4.90 8.61 1.12
C THR A 55 4.50 8.94 -0.30
N MET A 56 3.53 8.21 -0.84
CA MET A 56 2.94 8.42 -2.14
C MET A 56 1.41 8.33 -2.03
N ARG A 57 0.69 9.26 -2.62
CA ARG A 57 -0.77 9.20 -2.76
C ARG A 57 -1.14 9.06 -4.23
N LEU A 58 -1.80 7.96 -4.58
CA LEU A 58 -2.31 7.69 -5.93
C LEU A 58 -3.80 8.06 -6.01
N SER A 59 -4.16 8.85 -7.02
CA SER A 59 -5.54 9.25 -7.32
C SER A 59 -5.93 8.84 -8.75
N SER A 60 -7.24 8.77 -8.99
CA SER A 60 -7.80 8.35 -10.27
C SER A 60 -7.48 9.36 -11.39
N HIS A 61 -7.23 8.85 -12.60
CA HIS A 61 -7.14 9.64 -13.83
C HIS A 61 -8.30 9.24 -14.80
N PRO A 62 -8.74 10.13 -15.71
CA PRO A 62 -9.79 9.80 -16.69
C PRO A 62 -9.44 8.68 -17.69
N GLU A 63 -8.15 8.49 -17.97
CA GLU A 63 -7.64 7.39 -18.79
C GLU A 63 -7.39 6.14 -17.95
N ASP A 64 -7.97 5.01 -18.36
CA ASP A 64 -7.85 3.73 -17.67
C ASP A 64 -6.39 3.27 -17.53
N GLY A 65 -6.02 2.87 -16.31
CA GLY A 65 -4.68 2.41 -15.98
C GLY A 65 -3.64 3.52 -15.85
N LEU A 66 -4.03 4.79 -16.01
CA LEU A 66 -3.23 5.94 -15.60
C LEU A 66 -3.71 6.44 -14.22
N TYR A 67 -2.79 7.02 -13.47
CA TYR A 67 -3.04 7.56 -12.14
C TYR A 67 -2.19 8.80 -11.94
N GLU A 68 -2.75 9.80 -11.28
CA GLU A 68 -1.98 10.93 -10.77
C GLU A 68 -1.43 10.57 -9.40
N CYS A 69 -0.26 11.13 -9.05
CA CYS A 69 0.28 10.97 -7.71
C CYS A 69 1.04 12.17 -7.16
N GLU A 70 1.04 12.24 -5.84
CA GLU A 70 1.84 13.14 -5.04
C GLU A 70 2.80 12.30 -4.20
N LEU A 71 4.06 12.71 -4.13
CA LEU A 71 5.14 11.94 -3.54
C LEU A 71 6.03 12.85 -2.69
N THR A 72 6.26 12.47 -1.44
CA THR A 72 7.25 13.10 -0.57
C THR A 72 8.34 12.09 -0.26
N ALA A 73 9.56 12.36 -0.68
CA ALA A 73 10.72 11.50 -0.45
C ALA A 73 11.65 12.11 0.59
N VAL A 74 12.16 11.26 1.49
CA VAL A 74 13.21 11.58 2.45
C VAL A 74 14.39 10.67 2.15
N GLU A 75 15.51 11.26 1.75
CA GLU A 75 16.77 10.55 1.53
C GLU A 75 17.77 10.96 2.60
N VAL A 76 18.30 9.98 3.33
CA VAL A 76 19.36 10.19 4.32
C VAL A 76 20.62 9.48 3.83
N CYS A 77 21.68 10.25 3.63
CA CYS A 77 22.99 9.75 3.26
C CYS A 77 24.03 10.16 4.31
N SER A 78 24.80 9.20 4.83
CA SER A 78 25.84 9.44 5.86
C SER A 78 26.82 10.56 5.51
N MET A 79 27.22 10.66 4.22
CA MET A 79 28.22 11.64 3.76
C MET A 79 27.62 12.96 3.26
N TRP A 80 26.35 12.95 2.83
CA TRP A 80 25.73 14.11 2.15
C TRP A 80 24.60 14.75 2.95
N GLY A 81 24.20 14.16 4.07
CA GLY A 81 23.12 14.65 4.92
C GLY A 81 21.75 14.17 4.46
N ARG A 82 20.73 14.92 4.83
CA ARG A 82 19.32 14.61 4.56
C ARG A 82 18.78 15.48 3.43
N SER A 83 17.87 14.94 2.65
CA SER A 83 17.05 15.70 1.70
C SER A 83 15.59 15.30 1.86
N VAL A 84 14.71 16.29 1.72
CA VAL A 84 13.27 16.12 1.75
C VAL A 84 12.72 16.81 0.51
N VAL A 85 12.04 16.05 -0.34
CA VAL A 85 11.63 16.50 -1.68
C VAL A 85 10.17 16.17 -1.93
N GLU A 86 9.40 17.17 -2.33
CA GLU A 86 8.04 17.01 -2.84
C GLU A 86 8.05 16.90 -4.35
N GLN A 87 7.28 15.96 -4.87
CA GLN A 87 7.21 15.63 -6.27
C GLN A 87 5.76 15.38 -6.69
N SER A 88 5.39 15.88 -7.86
CA SER A 88 4.23 15.36 -8.59
C SER A 88 4.67 14.16 -9.42
N CYS A 89 3.76 13.23 -9.70
CA CYS A 89 4.06 12.06 -10.51
C CYS A 89 2.84 11.53 -11.26
N GLN A 90 3.12 10.75 -12.31
CA GLN A 90 2.13 9.93 -12.99
C GLN A 90 2.54 8.46 -12.86
N ALA A 91 1.58 7.62 -12.52
CA ALA A 91 1.75 6.17 -12.50
C ALA A 91 0.94 5.53 -13.62
N ARG A 92 1.53 4.55 -14.30
CA ARG A 92 0.87 3.75 -15.32
C ARG A 92 0.91 2.28 -14.96
N ARG A 93 -0.25 1.64 -14.93
CA ARG A 93 -0.42 0.22 -14.61
C ARG A 93 -0.64 -0.61 -15.87
N PHE A 94 0.07 -1.73 -15.95
CA PHE A 94 -0.13 -2.76 -16.96
C PHE A 94 -0.18 -4.13 -16.25
N GLY A 95 -1.38 -4.68 -16.11
CA GLY A 95 -1.58 -5.89 -15.31
C GLY A 95 -1.19 -5.65 -13.85
N ASN A 96 -0.18 -6.39 -13.38
CA ASN A 96 0.39 -6.27 -12.04
C ASN A 96 1.65 -5.38 -11.98
N GLN A 97 2.05 -4.74 -13.08
CA GLN A 97 3.21 -3.83 -13.10
C GLN A 97 2.75 -2.38 -13.02
N VAL A 98 3.48 -1.55 -12.27
CA VAL A 98 3.25 -0.10 -12.16
C VAL A 98 4.56 0.64 -12.43
N SER A 99 4.55 1.55 -13.39
CA SER A 99 5.65 2.47 -13.67
C SER A 99 5.27 3.86 -13.17
N VAL A 100 6.07 4.44 -12.28
CA VAL A 100 5.90 5.80 -11.75
C VAL A 100 6.94 6.72 -12.33
N ARG A 101 6.52 7.86 -12.87
CA ARG A 101 7.38 8.93 -13.38
C ARG A 101 7.10 10.22 -12.64
N SER A 102 8.15 10.81 -12.09
CA SER A 102 8.02 11.96 -11.18
C SER A 102 8.65 13.22 -11.75
N GLN A 103 8.24 14.36 -11.20
CA GLN A 103 8.79 15.68 -11.41
C GLN A 103 8.97 16.36 -10.06
N ILE A 104 10.11 17.03 -9.86
CA ILE A 104 10.36 17.75 -8.62
C ILE A 104 9.47 18.99 -8.59
N THR A 105 8.64 19.10 -7.55
CA THR A 105 7.82 20.27 -7.30
C THR A 105 8.57 21.24 -6.37
N GLN A 106 9.11 20.72 -5.27
CA GLN A 106 9.77 21.54 -4.26
C GLN A 106 10.86 20.76 -3.51
N MET A 107 12.00 21.41 -3.29
CA MET A 107 13.02 20.96 -2.34
C MET A 107 12.67 21.53 -0.97
N LEU A 108 12.16 20.71 -0.04
CA LEU A 108 11.87 21.14 1.34
C LEU A 108 13.15 21.20 2.17
N GLU A 109 14.07 20.28 1.90
CA GLU A 109 15.39 20.25 2.48
C GLU A 109 16.36 19.70 1.44
N GLN A 110 17.48 20.39 1.25
CA GLN A 110 18.50 19.98 0.29
C GLN A 110 19.76 19.54 1.04
N LYS A 111 20.34 18.42 0.60
CA LYS A 111 21.70 18.04 0.93
C LYS A 111 22.69 19.13 0.49
N VAL A 112 23.95 18.99 0.91
CA VAL A 112 25.05 19.96 0.69
C VAL A 112 24.93 20.72 -0.65
N GLU A 113 25.11 22.05 -0.58
CA GLU A 113 25.04 22.96 -1.72
C GLU A 113 25.89 22.46 -2.91
N GLY A 114 25.31 22.45 -4.11
CA GLY A 114 25.94 21.97 -5.34
C GLY A 114 25.62 20.53 -5.76
N LEU A 115 24.96 19.73 -4.91
CA LEU A 115 24.43 18.42 -5.30
C LEU A 115 23.07 18.55 -5.98
N ILE A 116 22.97 17.99 -7.20
CA ILE A 116 21.73 17.96 -7.99
C ILE A 116 20.89 16.76 -7.54
N TYR A 117 19.68 17.04 -7.08
CA TYR A 117 18.64 16.03 -6.87
C TYR A 117 17.92 15.75 -8.20
N VAL A 118 17.55 14.50 -8.48
CA VAL A 118 16.81 14.13 -9.69
C VAL A 118 15.48 13.46 -9.32
N PRO A 119 14.46 13.49 -10.18
CA PRO A 119 13.14 12.97 -9.83
C PRO A 119 13.16 11.46 -9.51
N ASP A 120 12.50 11.10 -8.42
CA ASP A 120 12.40 9.70 -7.99
C ASP A 120 11.34 8.93 -8.75
N ASN A 121 11.77 8.12 -9.72
CA ASN A 121 10.90 7.23 -10.49
C ASN A 121 10.92 5.82 -9.90
N PHE A 122 9.86 5.05 -10.15
CA PHE A 122 9.75 3.69 -9.65
C PHE A 122 9.26 2.72 -10.73
N SER A 123 9.72 1.48 -10.64
CA SER A 123 9.14 0.33 -11.35
C SER A 123 8.73 -0.69 -10.31
N LEU A 124 7.43 -0.97 -10.20
CA LEU A 124 6.84 -1.78 -9.14
C LEU A 124 6.04 -2.96 -9.71
N THR A 125 5.95 -4.01 -8.91
CA THR A 125 5.12 -5.18 -9.09
C THR A 125 4.16 -5.27 -7.91
N ILE A 126 2.87 -5.26 -8.21
CA ILE A 126 1.79 -5.44 -7.23
C ILE A 126 1.83 -6.89 -6.74
N GLN A 127 1.92 -7.07 -5.42
CA GLN A 127 1.80 -8.39 -4.79
C GLN A 127 0.36 -8.61 -4.36
N ASP A 128 -0.22 -7.61 -3.70
CA ASP A 128 -1.61 -7.56 -3.26
C ASP A 128 -1.99 -6.10 -2.96
N HIS A 129 -3.24 -5.89 -2.51
CA HIS A 129 -3.80 -4.57 -2.19
C HIS A 129 -3.10 -3.86 -1.01
N THR A 130 -2.16 -4.49 -0.31
CA THR A 130 -1.41 -3.91 0.81
C THR A 130 0.07 -3.70 0.50
N ARG A 131 0.59 -4.26 -0.61
CA ARG A 131 2.02 -4.34 -0.86
C ARG A 131 2.38 -4.31 -2.35
N MET A 132 3.39 -3.48 -2.66
CA MET A 132 4.10 -3.53 -3.93
C MET A 132 5.61 -3.62 -3.68
N TRP A 133 6.33 -4.26 -4.60
CA TRP A 133 7.78 -4.42 -4.54
C TRP A 133 8.39 -3.97 -5.88
N GLY A 134 9.59 -3.42 -5.88
CA GLY A 134 10.29 -3.18 -7.13
C GLY A 134 11.60 -2.43 -6.95
N ALA A 135 11.82 -1.41 -7.77
CA ALA A 135 13.02 -0.58 -7.69
C ALA A 135 12.71 0.91 -7.84
N LEU A 136 13.44 1.72 -7.05
CA LEU A 136 13.75 3.11 -7.37
C LEU A 136 14.62 3.12 -8.63
N VAL A 137 14.30 4.00 -9.58
CA VAL A 137 15.03 4.22 -10.84
C VAL A 137 15.24 5.72 -11.03
N SER A 138 16.22 6.26 -10.31
CA SER A 138 16.52 7.70 -10.22
C SER A 138 18.01 7.93 -10.53
N ALA A 139 18.70 8.84 -9.83
CA ALA A 139 20.17 9.00 -9.90
C ALA A 139 20.94 7.76 -9.42
N ALA A 140 20.23 6.80 -8.82
CA ALA A 140 20.69 5.46 -8.51
C ALA A 140 19.51 4.48 -8.66
N THR A 141 19.83 3.20 -8.64
CA THR A 141 18.85 2.11 -8.56
C THR A 141 18.93 1.47 -7.19
N ALA A 142 17.77 1.29 -6.55
CA ALA A 142 17.68 0.63 -5.25
C ALA A 142 16.41 -0.22 -5.19
N PRO A 143 16.48 -1.46 -4.67
CA PRO A 143 15.27 -2.24 -4.38
C PRO A 143 14.36 -1.47 -3.42
N VAL A 144 13.05 -1.48 -3.63
CA VAL A 144 12.08 -0.70 -2.84
C VAL A 144 10.86 -1.54 -2.52
N GLU A 145 10.29 -1.32 -1.35
CA GLU A 145 8.99 -1.84 -0.94
C GLU A 145 8.03 -0.70 -0.66
N PHE A 146 6.81 -0.83 -1.15
CA PHE A 146 5.68 0.04 -0.86
C PHE A 146 4.68 -0.76 -0.03
N ARG A 147 4.18 -0.16 1.05
CA ARG A 147 3.12 -0.72 1.89
C ARG A 147 1.99 0.29 2.00
N ARG A 148 0.75 -0.19 2.01
CA ARG A 148 -0.41 0.70 2.15
C ARG A 148 -0.35 1.39 3.50
N SER A 149 -0.53 2.70 3.48
CA SER A 149 -0.60 3.51 4.71
C SER A 149 -2.06 3.53 5.15
N GLU A 150 -2.39 2.80 6.21
CA GLU A 150 -3.68 2.97 6.87
C GLU A 150 -3.63 4.29 7.66
N ASP A 151 -4.40 5.29 7.21
CA ASP A 151 -4.64 6.58 7.84
C ASP A 151 -3.47 7.22 8.62
N GLY A 152 -2.59 7.89 7.87
CA GLY A 152 -2.02 9.17 8.30
C GLY A 152 -0.82 9.17 9.25
N VAL A 153 -0.26 8.02 9.64
CA VAL A 153 1.02 7.99 10.39
C VAL A 153 1.90 6.83 9.90
N SER A 154 3.11 7.15 9.47
CA SER A 154 4.26 6.24 9.47
C SER A 154 5.32 6.83 10.39
#